data_AF-A0A853IXB8-F1
#
_entry.id   AF-A0A853IXB8-F1
#
_cell.length_a   1.000
_cell.length_b   1.000
_cell.length_c   1.000
_cell.angle_alpha   90.00
_cell.angle_beta   90.00
_cell.angle_gamma   90.00
#
_symmetry.space_group_name_H-M   'P 1'
#
loop_
_entity.id
_entity.type
_entity.pdbx_description
1 polymer ?
#
loop_
_entity_poly.entity_id
_entity_poly.type
_entity_poly.pdbx_seq_one_letter_code
_entity_poly.pdbx_strand_id
1 'polypeptide(L)'
;MSSARHMSPAEVAVMDALLPERLAGSSRELAQCLFEALVLADERAGCAAPAGDWAAQLQAWAQQVQGQLRHVSDRLGGFNFYLAKNPGFDMDARDRAMWDEFRGDYRAMAQKYGITEMRARQIIDAARREELARRQGRLDLDGNAPATIKTKAL
;
A
#
# COMPACT_ATOMS: atom_id res chain seq x y z
N MET A 1 24.43 -9.03 11.74
CA MET A 1 23.40 -9.60 10.85
C MET A 1 22.15 -9.73 11.70
N SER A 2 21.20 -8.78 11.60
CA SER A 2 19.96 -8.87 12.37
C SER A 2 19.20 -10.09 11.87
N SER A 3 18.86 -11.02 12.77
CA SER A 3 17.96 -12.11 12.45
C SER A 3 16.71 -11.51 11.81
N ALA A 4 16.31 -11.99 10.63
CA ALA A 4 15.05 -11.55 10.04
C ALA A 4 13.95 -11.86 11.06
N ARG A 5 13.18 -10.85 11.45
CA ARG A 5 12.01 -11.06 12.33
C ARG A 5 11.09 -12.06 11.64
N HIS A 6 10.48 -12.94 12.42
CA HIS A 6 9.58 -13.97 11.92
C HIS A 6 8.36 -14.05 12.84
N MET A 7 7.24 -14.52 12.31
CA MET A 7 6.07 -14.84 13.12
C MET A 7 6.19 -16.28 13.64
N SER A 8 6.03 -16.48 14.94
CA SER A 8 6.14 -17.80 15.56
C SER A 8 4.89 -18.65 15.32
N PRO A 9 4.96 -19.99 15.47
CA PRO A 9 3.77 -20.85 15.40
C PRO A 9 2.69 -20.49 16.44
N ALA A 10 3.10 -20.02 17.62
CA ALA A 10 2.16 -19.59 18.66
C ALA A 10 1.42 -18.31 18.27
N GLU A 11 2.10 -17.40 17.56
CA GLU A 11 1.49 -16.18 17.02
C GLU A 11 0.54 -16.52 15.86
N VAL A 12 0.93 -17.41 14.95
CA VAL A 12 0.06 -17.92 13.85
C VAL A 12 -1.25 -18.49 14.42
N ALA A 13 -1.15 -19.31 15.48
CA ALA A 13 -2.29 -19.98 16.09
C ALA A 13 -3.37 -19.00 16.59
N VAL A 14 -2.99 -17.77 16.97
CA VAL A 14 -3.96 -16.73 17.38
C VAL A 14 -4.87 -16.35 16.22
N MET A 15 -4.31 -16.15 15.02
CA MET A 15 -5.10 -15.85 13.82
C MET A 15 -5.93 -17.05 13.39
N ASP A 16 -5.34 -18.25 13.36
CA ASP A 16 -6.03 -19.46 12.90
C ASP A 16 -7.22 -19.83 13.78
N ALA A 17 -7.16 -19.58 15.09
CA ALA A 17 -8.26 -19.81 16.03
C ALA A 17 -9.50 -18.95 15.74
N LEU A 18 -9.34 -17.79 15.10
CA LEU A 18 -10.45 -16.90 14.74
C LEU A 18 -10.99 -17.17 13.33
N LEU A 19 -10.28 -17.91 12.49
CA LEU A 19 -10.71 -18.15 11.11
C LEU A 19 -11.68 -19.34 11.03
N PRO A 20 -12.86 -19.17 10.37
CA PRO A 20 -13.79 -20.27 10.17
C PRO A 20 -13.15 -21.47 9.46
N GLU A 21 -13.50 -22.69 9.87
CA GLU A 21 -12.98 -23.92 9.23
C GLU A 21 -13.30 -23.99 7.73
N ARG A 22 -14.48 -23.48 7.34
CA ARG A 22 -14.96 -23.49 5.95
C ARG A 22 -14.44 -22.32 5.10
N LEU A 23 -13.58 -21.46 5.66
CA LEU A 23 -13.02 -20.35 4.91
C LEU A 23 -12.16 -20.88 3.75
N ALA A 24 -12.33 -20.29 2.56
CA ALA A 24 -11.52 -20.64 1.41
C ALA A 24 -10.01 -20.48 1.70
N GLY A 25 -9.18 -21.40 1.20
CA GLY A 25 -7.74 -21.42 1.46
C GLY A 25 -7.04 -20.09 1.14
N SER A 26 -7.38 -19.48 -0.01
CA SER A 26 -6.82 -18.18 -0.42
C SER A 26 -7.21 -17.03 0.52
N SER A 27 -8.40 -17.07 1.11
CA SER A 27 -8.83 -16.06 2.09
C SER A 27 -8.14 -16.26 3.45
N ARG A 28 -7.87 -17.52 3.82
CA ARG A 28 -7.05 -17.85 5.00
C ARG A 28 -5.62 -17.37 4.82
N GLU A 29 -4.99 -17.66 3.68
CA GLU A 29 -3.65 -17.19 3.34
C GLU A 29 -3.57 -15.65 3.35
N LEU A 30 -4.56 -14.97 2.76
CA LEU A 30 -4.61 -13.50 2.78
C LEU A 30 -4.68 -12.96 4.22
N ALA A 31 -5.52 -13.55 5.07
CA ALA A 31 -5.63 -13.15 6.47
C ALA A 31 -4.31 -13.35 7.23
N GLN A 32 -3.65 -14.49 7.00
CA GLN A 32 -2.34 -14.78 7.59
C GLN A 32 -1.28 -13.77 7.12
N CYS A 33 -1.24 -13.41 5.83
CA CYS A 33 -0.31 -12.40 5.32
C CYS A 33 -0.54 -11.00 5.94
N LEU A 34 -1.80 -10.57 6.08
CA LEU A 34 -2.13 -9.28 6.69
C LEU A 34 -1.76 -9.25 8.18
N PHE A 35 -2.03 -10.35 8.89
CA PHE A 35 -1.69 -10.49 10.30
C PHE A 35 -0.17 -10.56 10.52
N GLU A 36 0.55 -11.34 9.71
CA GLU A 36 2.01 -11.44 9.75
C GLU A 36 2.68 -10.08 9.60
N ALA A 37 2.21 -9.24 8.67
CA ALA A 37 2.75 -7.90 8.49
C ALA A 37 2.65 -7.03 9.77
N LEU A 38 1.57 -7.18 10.54
CA LEU A 38 1.42 -6.48 11.83
C LEU A 38 2.37 -7.05 12.88
N VAL A 39 2.50 -8.38 12.95
CA VAL A 39 3.42 -9.04 13.89
C VAL A 39 4.87 -8.63 13.62
N LEU A 40 5.32 -8.69 12.37
CA LEU A 40 6.70 -8.37 11.98
C LEU A 40 7.09 -6.89 12.21
N ALA A 41 6.10 -6.00 12.26
CA ALA A 41 6.31 -4.59 12.56
C ALA A 41 6.63 -4.36 14.05
N ASP A 42 6.23 -5.28 14.93
CA ASP A 42 6.51 -5.22 16.36
C ASP A 42 7.86 -5.85 16.70
N GLU A 43 8.53 -5.34 17.73
CA GLU A 43 9.83 -5.86 18.17
C GLU A 43 9.72 -7.22 18.89
N ARG A 44 8.52 -7.55 19.39
CA ARG A 44 8.23 -8.78 20.13
C ARG A 44 7.98 -10.00 19.22
N ALA A 45 8.01 -9.80 17.91
CA ALA A 45 7.80 -10.85 16.91
C ALA A 45 8.70 -12.07 17.15
N GLY A 46 8.16 -13.28 16.94
CA GLY A 46 8.88 -14.52 17.13
C GLY A 46 8.80 -15.03 18.57
N CYS A 47 7.88 -14.50 19.38
CA CYS A 47 7.67 -14.96 20.74
C CYS A 47 7.08 -16.37 20.74
N ALA A 48 7.78 -17.34 21.35
CA ALA A 48 7.33 -18.73 21.40
C ALA A 48 6.10 -18.96 22.30
N ALA A 49 5.87 -18.06 23.26
CA ALA A 49 4.74 -18.14 24.18
C ALA A 49 4.21 -16.73 24.49
N PRO A 50 3.41 -16.12 23.59
CA PRO A 50 2.81 -14.83 23.80
C PRO A 50 1.94 -14.82 25.07
N ALA A 51 2.16 -13.84 25.95
CA ALA A 51 1.42 -13.68 27.20
C ALA A 51 1.19 -12.21 27.53
N GLY A 52 0.26 -11.96 28.46
CA GLY A 52 -0.08 -10.61 28.93
C GLY A 52 -0.44 -9.66 27.79
N ASP A 53 0.17 -8.48 27.80
CA ASP A 53 -0.10 -7.42 26.82
C ASP A 53 0.18 -7.86 25.38
N TRP A 54 1.16 -8.76 25.15
CA TRP A 54 1.45 -9.24 23.80
C TRP A 54 0.32 -10.12 23.26
N ALA A 55 -0.15 -11.07 24.07
CA ALA A 55 -1.28 -11.91 23.69
C ALA A 55 -2.55 -11.08 23.44
N ALA A 56 -2.79 -10.04 24.26
CA ALA A 56 -3.92 -9.13 24.07
C ALA A 56 -3.81 -8.36 22.74
N GLN A 57 -2.61 -7.87 22.40
CA GLN A 57 -2.37 -7.16 21.14
C GLN A 57 -2.55 -8.06 19.92
N LEU A 58 -2.04 -9.30 19.97
CA LEU A 58 -2.22 -10.29 18.90
C LEU A 58 -3.71 -10.60 18.68
N GLN A 59 -4.47 -10.79 19.77
CA GLN A 59 -5.92 -11.00 19.69
C GLN A 59 -6.64 -9.81 19.04
N ALA A 60 -6.30 -8.58 19.43
CA ALA A 60 -6.90 -7.37 18.87
C ALA A 60 -6.62 -7.25 17.36
N TRP A 61 -5.38 -7.48 16.92
CA TRP A 61 -5.03 -7.46 15.51
C TRP A 61 -5.69 -8.59 14.72
N ALA A 62 -5.76 -9.80 15.26
CA ALA A 62 -6.41 -10.92 14.59
C ALA A 62 -7.92 -10.66 14.40
N GLN A 63 -8.60 -10.08 15.39
CA GLN A 63 -9.99 -9.63 15.28
C GLN A 63 -10.15 -8.53 14.21
N GLN A 64 -9.23 -7.56 14.18
CA GLN A 64 -9.24 -6.51 13.16
C GLN A 64 -9.09 -7.08 11.75
N VAL A 65 -8.14 -7.98 11.52
CA VAL A 65 -7.91 -8.63 10.23
C VAL A 65 -9.13 -9.46 9.81
N GLN A 66 -9.72 -10.21 10.73
CA GLN A 66 -10.96 -10.96 10.47
C GLN A 66 -12.10 -10.02 10.04
N GLY A 67 -12.29 -8.90 10.74
CA GLY A 67 -13.29 -7.89 10.41
C GLY A 67 -13.06 -7.25 9.03
N GLN A 68 -11.80 -6.93 8.70
CA GLN A 68 -11.40 -6.41 7.39
C GLN A 68 -11.67 -7.42 6.27
N LEU A 69 -11.30 -8.69 6.47
CA LEU A 69 -11.53 -9.75 5.50
C LEU A 69 -13.02 -9.96 5.23
N ARG A 70 -13.84 -9.96 6.29
CA ARG A 70 -15.29 -10.03 6.17
C ARG A 70 -15.83 -8.86 5.37
N HIS A 71 -15.41 -7.63 5.69
CA HIS A 71 -15.87 -6.46 4.96
C HIS A 71 -15.48 -6.49 3.48
N VAL A 72 -14.26 -6.91 3.15
CA VAL A 72 -13.80 -7.10 1.76
C VAL A 72 -14.64 -8.17 1.07
N SER A 73 -14.92 -9.28 1.73
CA SER A 73 -15.77 -10.36 1.19
C SER A 73 -17.20 -9.89 0.95
N ASP A 74 -17.78 -9.12 1.87
CA ASP A 74 -19.15 -8.61 1.74
C ASP A 74 -19.26 -7.55 0.63
N ARG A 75 -18.20 -6.76 0.39
CA ARG A 75 -18.19 -5.66 -0.59
C ARG A 75 -17.75 -6.06 -1.98
N LEU A 76 -16.76 -6.94 -2.07
CA LEU A 76 -16.08 -7.33 -3.30
C LEU A 76 -16.25 -8.83 -3.61
N GLY A 77 -17.02 -9.56 -2.80
CA GLY A 77 -17.31 -10.97 -3.03
C GLY A 77 -17.96 -11.21 -4.39
N GLY A 78 -17.54 -12.29 -5.06
CA GLY A 78 -17.95 -12.60 -6.43
C GLY A 78 -17.16 -11.88 -7.52
N PHE A 79 -16.33 -10.89 -7.16
CA PHE A 79 -15.37 -10.27 -8.07
C PHE A 79 -14.03 -11.03 -8.02
N ASN A 80 -13.51 -11.42 -9.19
CA ASN A 80 -12.17 -11.98 -9.28
C ASN A 80 -11.18 -10.85 -9.53
N PHE A 81 -10.27 -10.59 -8.58
CA PHE A 81 -9.23 -9.58 -8.73
C PHE A 81 -7.84 -10.21 -8.70
N TYR A 82 -6.98 -9.72 -9.59
CA TYR A 82 -5.58 -10.12 -9.64
C TYR A 82 -4.74 -9.25 -8.70
N LEU A 83 -4.09 -9.85 -7.71
CA LEU A 83 -3.10 -9.18 -6.87
C LEU A 83 -1.72 -9.29 -7.56
N ALA A 84 -1.28 -8.20 -8.19
CA ALA A 84 0.03 -8.18 -8.85
C ALA A 84 1.18 -8.27 -7.84
N LYS A 85 2.25 -8.98 -8.20
CA LYS A 85 3.53 -8.93 -7.47
C LYS A 85 4.08 -7.51 -7.56
N ASN A 86 4.01 -6.77 -6.44
CA ASN A 86 4.19 -5.32 -6.35
C ASN A 86 3.10 -4.52 -7.10
N PRO A 87 1.93 -4.28 -6.47
CA PRO A 87 0.80 -3.60 -7.11
C PRO A 87 1.00 -2.08 -7.26
N GLY A 88 2.21 -1.56 -7.01
CA GLY A 88 2.51 -0.13 -7.02
C GLY A 88 2.42 0.54 -5.64
N PHE A 89 2.53 -0.24 -4.54
CA PHE A 89 2.82 0.33 -3.22
C PHE A 89 4.16 1.05 -3.22
N ASP A 90 5.08 0.52 -4.02
CA ASP A 90 6.26 1.23 -4.44
C ASP A 90 5.94 2.06 -5.70
N MET A 91 5.63 3.35 -5.52
CA MET A 91 6.20 4.33 -6.46
C MET A 91 7.69 4.43 -6.13
N ASP A 92 8.43 3.36 -6.44
CA ASP A 92 9.85 3.29 -6.17
C ASP A 92 10.55 4.38 -6.98
N ALA A 93 11.75 4.75 -6.54
CA ALA A 93 12.65 5.65 -7.28
C ALA A 93 12.71 5.35 -8.80
N ARG A 94 12.47 4.09 -9.19
CA ARG A 94 12.28 3.63 -10.58
C ARG A 94 11.16 4.35 -11.31
N ASP A 95 9.94 4.42 -10.77
CA ASP A 95 8.78 5.00 -11.46
C ASP A 95 8.93 6.52 -11.59
N ARG A 96 9.58 7.16 -10.60
CA ARG A 96 10.00 8.57 -10.70
C ARG A 96 11.08 8.77 -11.77
N ALA A 97 12.10 7.90 -11.82
CA ALA A 97 13.11 7.95 -12.86
C ALA A 97 12.51 7.72 -14.26
N MET A 98 11.56 6.80 -14.39
CA MET A 98 10.81 6.57 -15.64
C MET A 98 10.09 7.84 -16.08
N TRP A 99 9.42 8.54 -15.17
CA TRP A 99 8.75 9.80 -15.48
C TRP A 99 9.73 10.89 -15.92
N ASP A 100 10.82 11.09 -15.18
CA ASP A 100 11.83 12.12 -15.47
C ASP A 100 12.53 11.88 -16.83
N GLU A 101 12.73 10.62 -17.19
CA GLU A 101 13.37 10.20 -18.43
C GLU A 101 12.41 10.05 -19.61
N PHE A 102 11.08 10.01 -19.39
CA PHE A 102 10.13 9.72 -20.46
C PHE A 102 10.17 10.80 -21.56
N ARG A 103 10.30 10.36 -22.81
CA ARG A 103 10.31 11.23 -24.01
C ARG A 103 9.25 10.84 -25.06
N GLY A 104 8.25 10.05 -24.66
CA GLY A 104 7.15 9.62 -25.55
C GLY A 104 7.26 8.19 -26.07
N ASP A 105 8.38 7.50 -25.83
CA ASP A 105 8.60 6.12 -26.29
C ASP A 105 8.39 5.09 -25.16
N TYR A 106 7.21 4.47 -25.15
CA TYR A 106 6.85 3.44 -24.18
C TYR A 106 7.64 2.13 -24.36
N ARG A 107 8.06 1.82 -25.59
CA ARG A 107 8.81 0.60 -25.89
C ARG A 107 10.24 0.70 -25.38
N ALA A 108 10.87 1.86 -25.56
CA ALA A 108 12.20 2.14 -25.00
C ALA A 108 12.19 2.07 -23.46
N MET A 109 11.14 2.60 -22.81
CA MET A 109 10.98 2.49 -21.36
C MET A 109 10.79 1.04 -20.90
N ALA A 110 9.95 0.28 -21.59
CA ALA A 110 9.74 -1.13 -21.30
C ALA A 110 11.06 -1.94 -21.37
N GLN A 111 11.86 -1.70 -22.41
CA GLN A 111 13.17 -2.35 -22.56
C GLN A 111 14.17 -1.91 -21.49
N LYS A 112 14.29 -0.60 -21.22
CA LYS A 112 15.25 -0.06 -20.24
C LYS A 112 14.98 -0.56 -18.82
N TYR A 113 13.70 -0.67 -18.44
CA TYR A 113 13.30 -1.01 -17.07
C TYR A 113 12.87 -2.47 -16.89
N GLY A 114 12.95 -3.29 -17.93
CA GLY A 114 12.62 -4.72 -17.86
C GLY A 114 11.14 -4.99 -17.57
N ILE A 115 10.23 -4.16 -18.08
CA ILE A 115 8.78 -4.27 -17.87
C ILE A 115 8.02 -4.42 -19.20
N THR A 116 6.74 -4.75 -19.13
CA THR A 116 5.89 -4.76 -20.33
C THR A 116 5.54 -3.33 -20.77
N GLU A 117 5.28 -3.14 -22.07
CA GLU A 117 4.85 -1.84 -22.61
C GLU A 117 3.54 -1.35 -21.97
N MET A 118 2.63 -2.28 -21.66
CA MET A 118 1.39 -1.96 -20.94
C MET A 118 1.65 -1.42 -19.54
N ARG A 119 2.62 -2.01 -18.82
CA ARG A 119 3.01 -1.53 -17.49
C ARG A 119 3.69 -0.17 -17.57
N ALA A 120 4.53 0.07 -18.60
CA ALA A 120 5.12 1.37 -18.84
C ALA A 120 4.06 2.46 -19.07
N ARG A 121 3.02 2.18 -19.87
CA ARG A 121 1.89 3.10 -20.07
C ARG A 121 1.17 3.41 -18.76
N GLN A 122 0.82 2.39 -17.98
CA GLN A 122 0.14 2.57 -16.69
C GLN A 122 0.93 3.47 -15.72
N ILE A 123 2.24 3.28 -15.62
CA ILE A 123 3.13 4.08 -14.75
C ILE A 123 3.14 5.54 -15.22
N ILE A 124 3.38 5.78 -16.50
CA ILE A 124 3.46 7.14 -17.07
C ILE A 124 2.10 7.85 -17.00
N ASP A 125 0.99 7.15 -17.25
CA ASP A 125 -0.36 7.71 -17.17
C ASP A 125 -0.78 8.04 -15.73
N ALA A 126 -0.31 7.25 -14.75
CA ALA A 126 -0.48 7.56 -13.34
C ALA A 126 0.31 8.82 -12.95
N ALA A 127 1.61 8.88 -13.30
CA ALA A 127 2.47 10.03 -13.03
C ALA A 127 1.95 11.33 -13.69
N ARG A 128 1.44 11.23 -14.93
CA ARG A 128 0.83 12.36 -15.64
C ARG A 128 -0.42 12.88 -14.93
N ARG A 129 -1.30 11.99 -14.44
CA ARG A 129 -2.50 12.39 -13.68
C ARG A 129 -2.14 13.09 -12.37
N GLU A 130 -1.13 12.59 -11.66
CA GLU A 130 -0.63 13.20 -10.43
C GLU A 130 -0.04 14.60 -10.69
N GLU A 131 0.80 14.75 -11.73
CA GLU A 131 1.39 16.05 -12.10
C GLU A 131 0.32 17.06 -12.54
N LEU A 132 -0.71 16.62 -13.28
CA LEU A 132 -1.83 17.46 -13.65
C LEU A 132 -2.64 17.91 -12.41
N ALA A 133 -2.93 17.01 -11.48
CA ALA A 133 -3.61 17.34 -10.23
C ALA A 133 -2.79 18.35 -9.41
N ARG A 134 -1.47 18.17 -9.32
CA ARG A 134 -0.55 19.08 -8.64
C ARG A 134 -0.53 20.47 -9.29
N ARG A 135 -0.56 20.54 -10.62
CA ARG A 135 -0.58 21.81 -11.37
C ARG A 135 -1.93 22.52 -11.29
N GLN A 136 -3.03 21.78 -11.33
CA GLN A 136 -4.38 22.35 -11.17
C GLN A 136 -4.57 22.97 -9.79
N GLY A 137 -3.98 22.41 -8.73
CA GLY A 137 -3.94 23.02 -7.40
C GLY A 137 -3.07 24.30 -7.30
N ARG A 138 -2.33 24.67 -8.35
CA ARG A 138 -1.52 25.90 -8.45
C ARG A 138 -2.05 26.90 -9.48
N LEU A 139 -3.22 26.63 -10.06
CA LEU A 139 -3.84 27.53 -11.01
C LEU A 139 -4.54 28.64 -10.23
N ASP A 140 -3.80 29.72 -9.94
CA ASP A 140 -4.40 30.98 -9.50
C ASP A 140 -5.11 31.60 -10.70
N LEU A 141 -6.40 31.27 -10.86
CA LEU A 141 -7.24 31.76 -11.94
C LEU A 141 -7.76 33.18 -11.68
N ASP A 142 -7.49 33.74 -10.51
CA ASP A 142 -7.85 35.10 -10.18
C ASP A 142 -6.65 36.00 -10.44
N GLY A 143 -6.68 36.71 -11.57
CA GLY A 143 -5.72 37.76 -11.92
C GLY A 143 -5.80 38.96 -10.96
N ASN A 144 -5.55 38.77 -9.67
CA ASN A 144 -5.44 39.83 -8.69
C ASN A 144 -3.98 40.23 -8.56
N ALA A 145 -3.54 41.18 -9.39
CA ALA A 145 -2.30 41.90 -9.14
C ALA A 145 -2.33 42.45 -7.69
N PRO A 146 -1.26 42.30 -6.90
CA PRO A 146 -1.26 42.80 -5.53
C PRO A 146 -1.47 44.31 -5.55
N ALA A 147 -2.62 44.75 -5.03
CA ALA A 147 -2.95 46.16 -4.88
C ALA A 147 -1.84 46.84 -4.08
N THR A 148 -1.11 47.74 -4.73
CA THR A 148 -0.08 48.53 -4.09
C THR A 148 -0.76 49.49 -3.12
N ILE A 149 -0.72 49.17 -1.82
CA ILE A 149 -1.19 50.06 -0.77
C ILE A 149 -0.25 51.27 -0.77
N LYS A 150 -0.71 52.39 -1.34
CA LYS A 150 -0.06 53.69 -1.16
C LYS A 150 -0.31 54.14 0.28
N THR A 151 0.69 53.95 1.13
CA THR A 151 0.76 54.56 2.45
C THR A 151 0.86 56.07 2.29
N LYS A 152 -0.21 56.79 2.63
CA LYS A 152 -0.23 58.25 2.69
C LYS A 152 0.43 58.65 4.01
N ALA A 153 1.63 59.22 3.95
CA ALA A 153 2.29 59.85 5.08
C ALA A 153 1.55 61.14 5.47
N LEU A 154 1.58 61.44 6.78
CA LEU A 154 1.01 62.59 7.47
C LEU A 154 1.29 63.93 6.77
#